data_AF-A0AAE0CKC7-F1
#
_entry.id   AF-A0AAE0CKC7-F1
#
_cell.length_a   1.000
_cell.length_b   1.000
_cell.length_c   1.000
_cell.angle_alpha   90.00
_cell.angle_beta   90.00
_cell.angle_gamma   90.00
#
_symmetry.space_group_name_H-M   'P 1'
#
loop_
_entity.id
_entity.type
_entity.pdbx_description
1 polymer ?
#
loop_
_entity_poly.entity_id
_entity_poly.type
_entity_poly.pdbx_seq_one_letter_code
_entity_poly.pdbx_strand_id
1 'polypeptide(L)'
;MAESAADALDNMGLETEESDTAGFTQPSTTPSNVASVSSDPNTGETSKRKRKRNVSSTIEEITKVFEKTMERASADIAKLTEAITGGDAMTRLGVELEGMGLDRMQVIRVAMYFGNKPNQLSIWNGLNDSYKPDFVKAILEE
;
A
#
# COMPACT_ATOMS: atom_id res chain seq x y z
N MET A 1 25.15 53.79 -10.44
CA MET A 1 23.69 53.91 -10.22
C MET A 1 23.19 52.52 -9.89
N ALA A 2 22.69 52.34 -8.68
CA ALA A 2 22.17 51.08 -8.18
C ALA A 2 20.67 51.07 -8.46
N GLU A 3 20.23 50.18 -9.35
CA GLU A 3 18.81 49.91 -9.55
C GLU A 3 18.53 48.50 -9.03
N SER A 4 17.58 48.46 -8.12
CA SER A 4 17.24 47.38 -7.20
C SER A 4 16.37 46.33 -7.91
N ALA A 5 16.66 45.04 -7.72
CA ALA A 5 15.88 43.91 -8.26
C ALA A 5 14.86 43.37 -7.25
N ALA A 6 14.28 44.23 -6.42
CA ALA A 6 13.45 43.84 -5.28
C ALA A 6 11.93 43.86 -5.56
N ASP A 7 11.50 44.07 -6.81
CA ASP A 7 10.08 44.29 -7.12
C ASP A 7 9.57 43.31 -8.18
N ALA A 8 9.38 42.05 -7.77
CA ALA A 8 8.73 41.03 -8.60
C ALA A 8 8.04 39.91 -7.79
N LEU A 9 7.76 40.13 -6.50
CA LEU A 9 7.05 39.17 -5.64
C LEU A 9 5.73 39.76 -5.12
N ASP A 10 5.02 40.46 -5.96
CA ASP A 10 3.62 40.76 -5.71
C ASP A 10 2.81 40.29 -6.91
N ASN A 11 1.91 39.33 -6.64
CA ASN A 11 0.71 38.97 -7.41
C ASN A 11 0.55 37.44 -7.63
N MET A 12 0.24 36.72 -6.56
CA MET A 12 -0.62 35.54 -6.66
C MET A 12 -1.70 35.66 -5.59
N GLY A 13 -2.79 36.31 -6.00
CA GLY A 13 -4.04 36.42 -5.25
C GLY A 13 -4.56 35.03 -4.89
N LEU A 14 -4.63 34.77 -3.58
CA LEU A 14 -5.18 33.57 -2.98
C LEU A 14 -6.69 33.79 -2.84
N GLU A 15 -7.42 33.64 -3.94
CA GLU A 15 -8.89 33.57 -3.88
C GLU A 15 -9.27 32.25 -3.21
N THR A 16 -9.91 32.39 -2.05
CA THR A 16 -10.36 31.29 -1.19
C THR A 16 -11.74 30.88 -1.66
N GLU A 17 -11.81 29.84 -2.49
CA GLU A 17 -13.07 29.22 -2.90
C GLU A 17 -13.57 28.31 -1.75
N GLU A 18 -14.55 28.84 -1.03
CA GLU A 18 -15.41 28.17 -0.06
C GLU A 18 -16.24 27.06 -0.74
N SER A 19 -15.72 25.83 -0.75
CA SER A 19 -16.46 24.66 -1.19
C SER A 19 -17.31 24.09 -0.04
N ASP A 20 -18.55 24.57 0.04
CA ASP A 20 -19.65 23.86 0.69
C ASP A 20 -19.96 22.57 -0.10
N THR A 21 -19.59 21.40 0.44
CA THR A 21 -20.23 20.14 0.06
C THR A 21 -20.27 19.17 1.23
N ALA A 22 -21.51 18.97 1.67
CA ALA A 22 -22.06 17.97 2.55
C ALA A 22 -21.35 16.59 2.61
N GLY A 23 -21.36 16.02 3.82
CA GLY A 23 -21.85 14.64 3.98
C GLY A 23 -20.87 13.57 4.46
N PHE A 24 -20.04 13.83 5.48
CA PHE A 24 -19.49 12.73 6.28
C PHE A 24 -20.40 12.44 7.47
N THR A 25 -21.37 11.53 7.29
CA THR A 25 -22.14 10.96 8.40
C THR A 25 -21.23 10.08 9.27
N GLN A 26 -20.73 10.63 10.37
CA GLN A 26 -20.27 9.82 11.50
C GLN A 26 -21.48 9.21 12.22
N PRO A 27 -21.50 7.89 12.53
CA PRO A 27 -22.46 7.37 13.48
C PRO A 27 -22.06 7.82 14.89
N SER A 28 -22.69 8.89 15.36
CA SER A 28 -22.67 9.29 16.77
C SER A 28 -23.56 8.33 17.58
N THR A 29 -22.95 7.39 18.30
CA THR A 29 -23.66 6.61 19.32
C THR A 29 -23.57 7.35 20.65
N THR A 30 -24.50 8.28 20.88
CA THR A 30 -24.71 8.84 22.22
C THR A 30 -25.55 7.85 23.03
N PRO A 31 -25.14 7.42 24.23
CA PRO A 31 -25.96 6.57 25.07
C PRO A 31 -27.11 7.40 25.66
N SER A 32 -28.35 7.09 25.26
CA SER A 32 -29.54 7.69 25.84
C SER A 32 -29.74 7.09 27.23
N ASN A 33 -29.44 7.91 28.25
CA ASN A 33 -29.71 7.62 29.64
C ASN A 33 -31.18 7.91 29.91
N VAL A 34 -32.03 6.89 29.90
CA VAL A 34 -33.39 6.98 30.44
C VAL A 34 -33.54 5.91 31.51
N ALA A 35 -33.39 6.35 32.75
CA ALA A 35 -33.75 5.59 33.93
C ALA A 35 -35.26 5.32 33.92
N SER A 36 -35.66 4.07 34.10
CA SER A 36 -36.92 3.73 34.77
C SER A 36 -36.80 2.33 35.38
N VAL A 37 -37.01 2.31 36.69
CA VAL A 37 -36.98 1.18 37.61
C VAL A 37 -38.19 0.29 37.38
N SER A 38 -37.98 -1.02 37.30
CA SER A 38 -38.93 -2.00 37.82
C SER A 38 -38.22 -3.30 38.12
N SER A 39 -38.20 -3.64 39.41
CA SER A 39 -37.71 -4.87 40.00
C SER A 39 -38.53 -6.08 39.53
N ASP A 40 -37.87 -7.21 39.23
CA ASP A 40 -38.16 -8.47 39.92
C ASP A 40 -37.07 -9.52 39.68
N PRO A 41 -36.65 -10.30 40.71
CA PRO A 41 -35.57 -11.26 40.63
C PRO A 41 -36.11 -12.68 40.50
N ASN A 42 -35.88 -13.38 39.38
CA ASN A 42 -35.80 -14.84 39.47
C ASN A 42 -35.06 -15.50 38.30
N THR A 43 -33.96 -16.17 38.70
CA THR A 43 -33.51 -17.50 38.27
C THR A 43 -33.40 -17.82 36.77
N GLY A 44 -32.14 -17.95 36.33
CA GLY A 44 -31.80 -18.55 35.05
C GLY A 44 -30.32 -18.49 34.75
N GLU A 45 -29.50 -19.05 35.65
CA GLU A 45 -28.05 -19.12 35.55
C GLU A 45 -27.61 -20.08 34.42
N THR A 46 -27.73 -19.65 33.16
CA THR A 46 -26.99 -20.31 32.07
C THR A 46 -25.57 -19.78 32.09
N SER A 47 -24.69 -20.51 32.75
CA SER A 47 -23.25 -20.29 32.78
C SER A 47 -22.71 -20.11 31.35
N LYS A 48 -22.55 -18.85 30.95
CA LYS A 48 -21.79 -18.45 29.76
C LYS A 48 -20.35 -18.83 30.04
N ARG A 49 -19.94 -20.07 29.72
CA ARG A 49 -18.53 -20.49 29.66
C ARG A 49 -17.80 -19.56 28.69
N LYS A 50 -17.27 -18.45 29.21
CA LYS A 50 -16.32 -17.60 28.50
C LYS A 50 -15.12 -18.49 28.20
N ARG A 51 -14.93 -18.86 26.93
CA ARG A 51 -13.68 -19.47 26.45
C ARG A 51 -12.56 -18.51 26.84
N LYS A 52 -11.82 -18.82 27.90
CA LYS A 52 -10.55 -18.16 28.24
C LYS A 52 -9.55 -18.60 27.18
N ARG A 53 -9.54 -17.93 26.02
CA ARG A 53 -8.45 -18.07 25.07
C ARG A 53 -7.17 -17.64 25.78
N ASN A 54 -6.13 -18.47 25.68
CA ASN A 54 -4.83 -18.14 26.23
C ASN A 54 -4.25 -16.99 25.38
N VAL A 55 -4.34 -15.77 25.89
CA VAL A 55 -3.85 -14.58 25.21
C VAL A 55 -2.36 -14.72 24.86
N SER A 56 -1.57 -15.42 25.68
CA SER A 56 -0.16 -15.74 25.38
C SER A 56 -0.01 -16.55 24.10
N SER A 57 -0.82 -17.61 23.92
CA SER A 57 -0.72 -18.45 22.73
C SER A 57 -1.14 -17.71 21.46
N THR A 58 -2.14 -16.82 21.55
CA THR A 58 -2.54 -15.97 20.42
C THR A 58 -1.47 -14.94 20.07
N ILE A 59 -0.81 -14.33 21.07
CA ILE A 59 0.31 -13.40 20.82
C ILE A 59 1.47 -14.14 20.17
N GLU A 60 1.84 -15.33 20.66
CA GLU A 60 2.89 -16.16 20.06
C GLU A 60 2.59 -16.55 18.61
N GLU A 61 1.34 -16.90 18.29
CA GLU A 61 0.92 -17.18 16.91
C GLU A 61 1.03 -15.94 16.01
N ILE A 62 0.62 -14.77 16.49
CA ILE A 62 0.74 -13.51 15.74
C ILE A 62 2.21 -13.17 15.50
N THR A 63 3.07 -13.27 16.52
CA THR A 63 4.51 -13.02 16.40
C THR A 63 5.14 -13.93 15.34
N LYS A 64 4.81 -15.23 15.35
CA LYS A 64 5.32 -16.19 14.34
C LYS A 64 4.89 -15.83 12.92
N VAL A 65 3.63 -15.42 12.73
CA VAL A 65 3.14 -14.98 11.42
C VAL A 65 3.88 -13.72 10.97
N PHE A 66 4.12 -12.79 11.88
CA PHE A 66 4.85 -11.56 11.61
C PHE A 66 6.32 -11.83 11.22
N GLU A 67 7.04 -12.63 12.01
CA GLU A 67 8.43 -13.03 11.73
C GLU A 67 8.54 -13.67 10.33
N LYS A 68 7.66 -14.64 10.03
CA LYS A 68 7.64 -15.30 8.72
C LYS A 68 7.34 -14.33 7.57
N THR A 69 6.45 -13.36 7.81
CA THR A 69 6.12 -12.34 6.80
C THR A 69 7.31 -11.42 6.56
N MET A 70 8.03 -11.03 7.61
CA MET A 70 9.23 -10.20 7.53
C MET A 70 10.37 -10.93 6.82
N GLU A 71 10.63 -12.20 7.16
CA GLU A 71 11.62 -13.03 6.49
C GLU A 71 11.34 -13.15 4.98
N ARG A 72 10.08 -13.39 4.61
CA ARG A 72 9.69 -13.42 3.20
C ARG A 72 9.94 -12.08 2.52
N ALA A 73 9.51 -10.97 3.13
CA ALA A 73 9.71 -9.64 2.58
C ALA A 73 11.20 -9.32 2.40
N SER A 74 12.06 -9.70 3.35
CA SER A 74 13.51 -9.52 3.24
C SER A 74 14.10 -10.34 2.09
N ALA A 75 13.65 -11.58 1.90
CA ALA A 75 14.09 -12.42 0.78
C ALA A 75 13.66 -11.84 -0.57
N ASP A 76 12.42 -11.33 -0.67
CA ASP A 76 11.89 -10.71 -1.88
C ASP A 76 12.68 -9.43 -2.22
N ILE A 77 12.98 -8.58 -1.23
CA ILE A 77 13.82 -7.38 -1.43
C ILE A 77 15.24 -7.75 -1.89
N ALA A 78 15.84 -8.81 -1.34
CA ALA A 78 17.16 -9.26 -1.75
C ALA A 78 17.18 -9.69 -3.23
N LYS A 79 16.18 -10.47 -3.66
CA LYS A 79 16.02 -10.88 -5.07
C LYS A 79 15.78 -9.70 -5.99
N LEU A 80 14.96 -8.74 -5.56
CA LEU A 80 14.75 -7.50 -6.32
C LEU A 80 16.07 -6.75 -6.50
N THR A 81 16.84 -6.61 -5.42
CA THR A 81 18.13 -5.91 -5.43
C THR A 81 19.12 -6.59 -6.37
N GLU A 82 19.20 -7.92 -6.34
CA GLU A 82 20.00 -8.71 -7.27
C GLU A 82 19.54 -8.51 -8.72
N ALA A 83 18.23 -8.53 -8.97
CA ALA A 83 17.67 -8.36 -10.31
C ALA A 83 17.90 -6.96 -10.90
N ILE A 84 18.11 -5.92 -10.09
CA ILE A 84 18.40 -4.56 -10.58
C ILE A 84 19.90 -4.21 -10.59
N THR A 85 20.76 -4.93 -9.85
CA THR A 85 22.20 -4.62 -9.73
C THR A 85 23.15 -5.71 -10.24
N GLY A 86 22.66 -6.92 -10.53
CA GLY A 86 23.47 -8.06 -10.96
C GLY A 86 23.99 -8.02 -12.39
N GLY A 87 24.79 -9.02 -12.78
CA GLY A 87 25.37 -9.13 -14.14
C GLY A 87 24.32 -9.27 -15.25
N ASP A 88 23.25 -10.01 -14.95
CA ASP A 88 22.04 -10.12 -15.80
C ASP A 88 20.92 -9.17 -15.32
N ALA A 89 21.33 -8.01 -14.79
CA ALA A 89 20.38 -7.02 -14.29
C ALA A 89 19.32 -6.70 -15.34
N MET A 90 18.11 -6.46 -14.86
CA MET A 90 16.93 -6.12 -15.62
C MET A 90 16.29 -7.27 -16.41
N THR A 91 17.03 -8.31 -16.82
CA THR A 91 16.44 -9.50 -17.48
C THR A 91 15.64 -10.34 -16.49
N ARG A 92 16.07 -10.46 -15.24
CA ARG A 92 15.32 -11.23 -14.22
C ARG A 92 14.21 -10.43 -13.55
N LEU A 93 14.18 -9.11 -13.73
CA LEU A 93 13.29 -8.21 -13.00
C LEU A 93 11.81 -8.59 -13.14
N GLY A 94 11.35 -8.87 -14.36
CA GLY A 94 9.95 -9.25 -14.60
C GLY A 94 9.53 -10.50 -13.81
N VAL A 95 10.35 -11.56 -13.88
CA VAL A 95 10.09 -12.83 -13.20
C VAL A 95 10.11 -12.68 -11.67
N GLU A 96 11.03 -11.90 -11.12
CA GLU A 96 11.10 -11.68 -9.67
C GLU A 96 9.88 -10.89 -9.17
N LEU A 97 9.43 -9.87 -9.91
CA LEU A 97 8.23 -9.10 -9.57
C LEU A 97 6.96 -9.97 -9.62
N GLU A 98 6.84 -10.88 -10.59
CA GLU A 98 5.77 -11.87 -10.63
C GLU A 98 5.84 -12.85 -9.45
N GLY A 99 7.04 -13.32 -9.10
CA GLY A 99 7.26 -14.19 -7.95
C GLY A 99 6.85 -13.58 -6.61
N MET A 100 6.88 -12.24 -6.53
CA MET A 100 6.37 -11.46 -5.40
C MET A 100 4.85 -11.28 -5.41
N GLY A 101 4.17 -11.71 -6.48
CA GLY A 101 2.72 -11.68 -6.62
C GLY A 101 2.16 -10.39 -7.21
N LEU A 102 2.99 -9.59 -7.89
CA LEU A 102 2.52 -8.39 -8.58
C LEU A 102 1.69 -8.75 -9.81
N ASP A 103 0.65 -7.96 -10.07
CA ASP A 103 -0.12 -8.10 -11.31
C ASP A 103 0.67 -7.57 -12.52
N ARG A 104 0.22 -7.96 -13.73
CA ARG A 104 0.85 -7.55 -14.99
C ARG A 104 1.17 -6.05 -15.06
N MET A 105 0.21 -5.19 -14.72
CA MET A 105 0.38 -3.75 -14.86
C MET A 105 1.29 -3.19 -13.77
N GLN A 106 1.30 -3.78 -12.58
CA GLN A 106 2.28 -3.49 -11.56
C GLN A 106 3.69 -3.88 -12.00
N VAL A 107 3.87 -5.09 -12.56
CA VAL A 107 5.17 -5.55 -13.11
C VAL A 107 5.67 -4.57 -14.16
N ILE A 108 4.85 -4.19 -15.13
CA ILE A 108 5.23 -3.27 -16.21
C ILE A 108 5.60 -1.88 -15.66
N ARG A 109 4.81 -1.32 -14.74
CA ARG A 109 5.12 0.00 -14.15
C ARG A 109 6.43 0.01 -13.39
N VAL A 110 6.68 -1.00 -12.57
CA VAL A 110 7.94 -1.10 -11.80
C VAL A 110 9.11 -1.37 -12.74
N ALA A 111 8.93 -2.22 -13.74
CA ALA A 111 9.96 -2.47 -14.75
C ALA A 111 10.31 -1.18 -15.52
N MET A 112 9.32 -0.39 -15.94
CA MET A 112 9.54 0.91 -16.58
C MET A 112 10.25 1.91 -15.67
N TYR A 113 9.94 1.94 -14.37
CA TYR A 113 10.62 2.81 -13.41
C TYR A 113 12.15 2.59 -13.38
N PHE A 114 12.59 1.34 -13.50
CA PHE A 114 14.01 0.98 -13.59
C PHE A 114 14.56 0.96 -15.04
N GLY A 115 13.65 0.91 -16.01
CA GLY A 115 13.92 0.76 -17.44
C GLY A 115 14.26 2.05 -18.13
N ASN A 116 15.50 2.54 -17.97
CA ASN A 116 16.03 3.52 -18.91
C ASN A 116 16.19 2.89 -20.32
N LYS A 117 16.30 3.73 -21.37
CA LYS A 117 16.43 3.26 -22.77
C LYS A 117 17.43 2.11 -23.00
N PRO A 118 18.66 2.11 -22.44
CA PRO A 118 19.59 0.99 -22.64
C PRO A 118 19.14 -0.30 -21.93
N ASN A 119 18.38 -0.20 -20.84
CA ASN A 119 17.89 -1.36 -20.08
C ASN A 119 16.56 -1.91 -20.59
N GLN A 120 15.75 -1.13 -21.31
CA GLN A 120 14.43 -1.54 -21.80
C GLN A 120 14.47 -2.83 -22.62
N LEU A 121 15.52 -3.05 -23.43
CA LEU A 121 15.68 -4.29 -24.19
C LEU A 121 15.99 -5.50 -23.29
N SER A 122 16.80 -5.31 -22.25
CA SER A 122 17.08 -6.36 -21.25
C SER A 122 15.80 -6.75 -20.51
N ILE A 123 15.02 -5.75 -20.09
CA ILE A 123 13.70 -5.95 -19.46
C ILE A 123 12.76 -6.68 -20.41
N TRP A 124 12.67 -6.23 -21.66
CA TRP A 124 11.83 -6.84 -22.68
C TRP A 124 12.12 -8.33 -22.86
N ASN A 125 13.40 -8.70 -22.95
CA ASN A 125 13.82 -10.08 -23.15
C ASN A 125 13.46 -10.97 -21.96
N GLY A 126 13.45 -10.38 -20.76
CA GLY A 126 13.12 -11.04 -19.51
C GLY A 126 11.64 -11.15 -19.18
N LEU A 127 10.79 -10.36 -19.83
CA LEU A 127 9.35 -10.33 -19.58
C LEU A 127 8.65 -11.52 -20.22
N ASN A 128 7.61 -11.99 -19.55
CA ASN A 128 6.65 -12.92 -20.13
C ASN A 128 6.07 -12.37 -21.43
N ASP A 129 5.93 -13.25 -22.43
CA ASP A 129 5.44 -12.87 -23.76
C ASP A 129 4.07 -12.20 -23.73
N SER A 130 3.23 -12.58 -22.76
CA SER A 130 1.90 -11.98 -22.62
C SER A 130 1.93 -10.51 -22.15
N TYR A 131 3.04 -10.02 -21.60
CA TYR A 131 3.19 -8.66 -21.06
C TYR A 131 3.87 -7.71 -22.04
N LYS A 132 4.57 -8.29 -23.03
CA LYS A 132 5.30 -7.57 -24.08
C LYS A 132 4.43 -6.52 -24.80
N PRO A 133 3.21 -6.81 -25.28
CA PRO A 133 2.40 -5.77 -25.94
C PRO A 133 2.14 -4.54 -25.05
N ASP A 134 1.79 -4.78 -23.78
CA ASP A 134 1.49 -3.73 -22.82
C ASP A 134 2.75 -2.96 -22.40
N PHE A 135 3.91 -3.61 -22.34
CA PHE A 135 5.20 -2.97 -22.07
C PHE A 135 5.63 -2.03 -23.21
N VAL A 136 5.52 -2.46 -24.48
CA VAL A 136 5.79 -1.58 -25.63
C VAL A 136 4.84 -0.39 -25.64
N LYS A 137 3.56 -0.63 -25.35
CA LYS A 137 2.59 0.46 -25.23
C LYS A 137 3.01 1.47 -24.16
N ALA A 138 3.44 1.00 -22.99
CA ALA A 138 3.92 1.85 -21.91
C ALA A 138 5.17 2.68 -22.30
N ILE A 139 6.08 2.15 -23.12
CA ILE A 139 7.23 2.91 -23.64
C ILE A 139 6.80 4.01 -24.61
N LEU A 140 5.79 3.75 -25.44
CA LEU A 140 5.34 4.69 -26.48
C LEU A 140 4.45 5.82 -25.92
N GLU A 141 3.84 5.61 -24.75
CA GLU A 141 2.97 6.58 -24.07
C GLU A 141 3.74 7.49 -23.09
N GLU A 142 5.04 7.29 -22.92
CA GLU A 142 5.97 8.12 -22.13
C GLU A 142 6.46 9.35 -22.89
#